data_AF-A0A520HLC9-F1
#
_entry.id   AF-A0A520HLC9-F1
#
_cell.length_a   1.000
_cell.length_b   1.000
_cell.length_c   1.000
_cell.angle_alpha   90.00
_cell.angle_beta   90.00
_cell.angle_gamma   90.00
#
_symmetry.space_group_name_H-M   'P 1'
#
loop_
_entity.id
_entity.type
_entity.pdbx_description
1 polymer ?
#
loop_
_entity_poly.entity_id
_entity_poly.type
_entity_poly.pdbx_seq_one_letter_code
_entity_poly.pdbx_strand_id
1 'polypeptide(L)' 'MAKLATIKTKETTTSVTDFLKGIDDSKRKDAEVIMKMMQKAIGEKPKMWGSSIIGFGKKVYES' A
#
# COMPACT_ATOMS: atom_id res chain seq x y z
N MET A 1 -28.22 15.80 9.50
CA MET A 1 -27.74 14.90 8.43
C MET A 1 -26.33 14.46 8.79
N ALA A 2 -26.12 13.17 9.08
CA ALA A 2 -24.80 12.67 9.44
C ALA A 2 -23.86 12.76 8.23
N LYS A 3 -22.68 13.37 8.42
CA LYS A 3 -21.67 13.53 7.39
C LYS A 3 -21.16 12.15 6.97
N LEU A 4 -21.40 11.74 5.72
CA LEU A 4 -20.81 10.53 5.13
C LEU A 4 -19.28 10.57 5.30
N ALA A 5 -18.75 9.66 6.11
CA ALA A 5 -17.31 9.53 6.30
C ALA A 5 -16.69 8.96 5.03
N THR A 6 -16.10 9.82 4.21
CA THR A 6 -15.41 9.38 2.99
C THR A 6 -14.04 8.83 3.35
N ILE A 7 -13.74 7.59 2.93
CA ILE A 7 -12.42 6.99 3.10
C ILE A 7 -11.40 7.80 2.27
N LYS A 8 -10.43 8.41 2.95
CA LYS A 8 -9.38 9.23 2.32
C LYS A 8 -8.31 8.39 1.63
N THR A 9 -8.05 7.19 2.14
CA THR A 9 -7.08 6.23 1.60
C THR A 9 -7.80 5.20 0.75
N LYS A 10 -7.57 5.21 -0.56
CA LYS A 10 -8.15 4.25 -1.49
C LYS A 10 -7.03 3.56 -2.24
N GLU A 11 -7.27 2.29 -2.59
CA GLU A 11 -6.43 1.59 -3.56
C GLU A 11 -6.34 2.40 -4.86
N THR A 12 -5.13 2.60 -5.34
CA THR A 12 -4.88 3.18 -6.66
C THR A 12 -4.43 2.08 -7.62
N THR A 13 -4.49 2.40 -8.91
CA THR A 13 -3.97 1.54 -9.98
C THR A 13 -2.45 1.66 -10.14
N THR A 14 -1.78 2.45 -9.30
CA THR A 14 -0.33 2.66 -9.35
C THR A 14 0.40 1.39 -8.91
N SER A 15 1.45 1.02 -9.65
CA SER A 15 2.28 -0.11 -9.28
C SER A 15 3.21 0.24 -8.12
N VAL A 16 3.28 -0.66 -7.13
CA VAL A 16 4.21 -0.55 -6.01
C VAL A 16 5.67 -0.59 -6.49
N THR A 17 5.95 -1.34 -7.56
CA THR A 17 7.30 -1.39 -8.14
C THR A 17 7.75 -0.05 -8.70
N ASP A 18 6.85 0.72 -9.28
CA ASP A 18 7.18 2.03 -9.84
C ASP A 18 7.37 3.06 -8.74
N PHE A 19 6.61 2.95 -7.64
CA PHE A 19 6.86 3.71 -6.42
C PHE A 19 8.24 3.39 -5.81
N LEU A 20 8.62 2.11 -5.73
CA LEU A 20 9.92 1.68 -5.22
C LEU A 20 11.10 2.14 -6.12
N LYS A 21 10.87 2.36 -7.42
CA LYS A 21 11.88 2.97 -8.30
C LYS A 21 12.06 4.46 -8.06
N GLY A 22 11.04 5.15 -7.53
CA GLY A 22 11.10 6.58 -7.23
C GLY A 22 11.75 6.94 -5.89
N ILE A 23 11.96 5.97 -5.00
CA ILE A 23 12.62 6.20 -3.70
C ILE A 23 14.14 6.08 -3.80
N ASP A 24 14.82 6.77 -2.88
CA ASP A 24 16.28 6.75 -2.73
C ASP A 24 16.82 5.32 -2.64
N ASP A 25 17.94 5.04 -3.31
CA ASP A 25 18.55 3.70 -3.33
C ASP A 25 18.88 3.16 -1.92
N SER A 26 19.22 4.05 -0.98
CA SER A 26 19.45 3.69 0.42
C SER A 26 18.21 3.10 1.08
N LYS A 27 17.01 3.57 0.72
CA LYS A 27 15.74 3.10 1.29
C LYS A 27 15.09 2.02 0.45
N ARG A 28 15.45 1.92 -0.84
CA ARG A 28 14.90 0.92 -1.77
C ARG A 28 15.17 -0.51 -1.29
N LYS A 29 16.40 -0.83 -0.88
CA LYS A 29 16.75 -2.17 -0.39
C LYS A 29 15.90 -2.57 0.82
N ASP A 30 15.80 -1.68 1.80
CA ASP A 30 15.01 -1.94 3.01
C ASP A 30 13.52 -2.10 2.68
N ALA A 31 12.99 -1.22 1.82
CA ALA A 31 11.60 -1.28 1.37
C ALA A 31 11.29 -2.57 0.60
N GLU A 32 12.21 -3.05 -0.25
CA GLU A 32 12.06 -4.34 -0.95
C GLU A 32 12.08 -5.53 0.00
N VAL A 33 12.96 -5.53 1.00
CA VAL A 33 13.03 -6.58 2.03
C VAL A 33 11.75 -6.61 2.84
N ILE A 34 11.29 -5.45 3.34
CA ILE A 34 10.04 -5.32 4.09
C ILE A 34 8.86 -5.76 3.22
N MET A 35 8.83 -5.36 1.95
CA MET A 35 7.77 -5.77 1.01
C MET A 35 7.72 -7.29 0.86
N LYS A 36 8.86 -7.96 0.67
CA LYS A 36 8.93 -9.42 0.58
C LYS A 36 8.50 -10.10 1.87
N MET A 37 8.91 -9.58 3.03
CA MET A 37 8.49 -10.10 4.34
C MET A 37 6.98 -9.98 4.54
N MET A 38 6.42 -8.80 4.28
CA MET A 38 4.98 -8.55 4.39
C MET A 38 4.18 -9.39 3.39
N GLN A 39 4.65 -9.51 2.15
CA GLN A 39 4.03 -10.36 1.14
C GLN A 39 4.03 -11.84 1.56
N LYS A 40 5.11 -12.32 2.17
CA LYS A 40 5.18 -13.70 2.70
C LYS A 40 4.27 -13.89 3.91
N ALA A 41 4.17 -12.90 4.79
CA ALA A 41 3.33 -12.97 5.98
C ALA A 41 1.83 -12.90 5.66
N ILE A 42 1.44 -12.06 4.70
CA ILE A 42 0.04 -11.79 4.36
C ILE A 42 -0.45 -12.72 3.23
N GLY A 43 0.43 -13.11 2.31
CA GLY A 43 0.08 -13.91 1.14
C GLY A 43 -0.60 -13.13 0.01
N GLU A 44 -0.85 -11.83 0.20
CA GLU A 44 -1.48 -10.96 -0.79
C GLU A 44 -0.46 -10.07 -1.51
N LYS A 45 -0.81 -9.64 -2.73
CA LYS A 45 0.03 -8.72 -3.50
C LYS A 45 -0.04 -7.30 -2.93
N PRO A 46 1.09 -6.59 -2.79
CA PRO A 46 1.09 -5.20 -2.36
C PRO A 46 0.38 -4.32 -3.40
N LYS A 47 -0.38 -3.34 -2.92
CA LYS A 47 -1.03 -2.31 -3.75
C LYS A 47 -0.72 -0.93 -3.20
N MET A 48 -0.73 0.06 -4.08
CA MET A 48 -0.64 1.45 -3.64
C MET A 48 -1.99 1.91 -3.08
N TRP A 49 -1.94 2.60 -1.95
CA TRP A 49 -3.06 3.27 -1.32
C TRP A 49 -2.75 4.76 -1.27
N GLY A 50 -3.39 5.55 -2.14
CA GLY A 50 -3.03 6.94 -2.36
C GLY A 50 -1.63 7.10 -2.98
N SER A 51 -0.91 8.15 -2.57
CA SER A 51 0.36 8.57 -3.21
C SER A 51 1.63 7.98 -2.59
N SER A 52 1.58 7.54 -1.33
CA SER A 52 2.79 7.15 -0.57
C SER A 52 2.61 5.97 0.39
N ILE A 53 1.48 5.26 0.33
CA ILE A 53 1.21 4.13 1.22
C ILE A 53 1.18 2.85 0.39
N ILE A 54 1.93 1.84 0.84
CA ILE A 54 1.83 0.47 0.32
C ILE A 54 0.96 -0.31 1.31
N GLY A 55 -0.19 -0.77 0.84
CA GLY A 55 -1.12 -1.59 1.59
C GLY A 55 -1.18 -3.01 1.05
N PHE A 56 -1.66 -3.93 1.87
CA PHE A 56 -1.86 -5.33 1.53
C PHE A 56 -3.28 -5.73 1.89
N GLY A 57 -3.96 -6.37 0.94
CA GLY A 57 -5.35 -6.76 1.06
C GLY A 57 -6.35 -5.62 1.16
N LYS A 58 -7.62 -5.98 1.00
CA LYS A 58 -8.76 -5.05 1.04
C LYS A 58 -9.79 -5.55 2.03
N LYS A 59 -9.81 -4.97 3.23
CA LYS A 59 -10.85 -5.25 4.21
C LYS A 59 -11.75 -4.03 4.35
N VAL A 60 -13.01 -4.20 3.96
CA VAL A 60 -14.05 -3.19 4.19
C VAL A 60 -14.70 -3.54 5.53
N TYR A 61 -14.73 -2.57 6.43
CA TYR A 61 -15.47 -2.67 7.69
C TYR A 61 -16.84 -2.06 7.48
N GLU A 62 -17.88 -2.81 7.78
CA GLU A 62 -19.25 -2.31 7.85
C GLU A 62 -19.48 -1.73 9.24
N SER A 63 -20.21 -0.61 9.31
CA SER A 63 -20.59 0.09 10.55
C SER A 63 -21.96 -0.33 11.03
#